data_AF-A0AAD3RBT2-F1
#
_entry.id   AF-A0AAD3RBT2-F1
#
_cell.length_a   1.000
_cell.length_b   1.000
_cell.length_c   1.000
_cell.angle_alpha   90.00
_cell.angle_beta   90.00
_cell.angle_gamma   90.00
#
_symmetry.space_group_name_H-M   'P 1'
#
loop_
_entity.id
_entity.type
_entity.pdbx_description
1 polymer ?
#
loop_
_entity_poly.entity_id
_entity_poly.type
_entity_poly.pdbx_seq_one_letter_code
_entity_poly.pdbx_strand_id
1 'polypeptide(L)'
;MNFTVDEINHIRLENPNSLTAQSFMLLKKWVTREGKNATTDALTAVLTKVNRMDIVTLLEGPIFDYGNISGTRCFADDNAVFRDQAD
;
A
#
# COMPACT_ATOMS: atom_id res chain seq x y z
N MET A 1 8.44 -6.25 1.38
CA MET A 1 8.89 -4.84 1.40
C MET A 1 10.32 -4.80 1.92
N ASN A 2 11.30 -5.01 1.04
CA ASN A 2 12.71 -5.14 1.42
C ASN A 2 13.37 -3.76 1.36
N PHE A 3 13.21 -2.96 2.41
CA PHE A 3 13.92 -1.69 2.57
C PHE A 3 15.19 -1.89 3.36
N THR A 4 16.27 -1.20 2.99
CA THR A 4 17.46 -1.15 3.84
C THR A 4 17.23 -0.25 5.04
N VAL A 5 18.06 -0.41 6.08
CA VAL A 5 18.04 0.46 7.26
C VAL A 5 18.29 1.92 6.87
N ASP A 6 19.18 2.16 5.90
CA ASP A 6 19.49 3.52 5.42
C ASP A 6 18.31 4.18 4.73
N GLU A 7 17.54 3.42 3.93
CA GLU A 7 16.33 3.94 3.29
C GLU A 7 15.26 4.34 4.31
N ILE A 8 15.09 3.52 5.36
CA ILE A 8 14.15 3.80 6.45
C ILE A 8 14.62 5.02 7.25
N ASN A 9 15.92 5.09 7.56
CA ASN A 9 16.51 6.21 8.29
C ASN A 9 16.35 7.53 7.52
N HIS A 10 16.56 7.49 6.20
CA HIS A 10 16.40 8.66 5.35
C HIS A 10 14.95 9.20 5.38
N ILE A 11 13.95 8.33 5.19
CA ILE A 11 12.54 8.72 5.27
C ILE A 11 12.18 9.28 6.65
N ARG A 12 12.71 8.69 7.73
CA ARG A 12 12.50 9.18 9.10
C ARG A 12 13.08 10.57 9.32
N LEU A 13 14.26 10.84 8.78
CA LEU A 13 14.92 12.16 8.87
C LEU A 13 14.17 13.23 8.07
N GLU A 14 13.63 12.89 6.89
CA GLU A 14 12.84 13.81 6.07
C GLU A 14 11.46 14.10 6.66
N ASN A 15 10.90 13.15 7.43
CA ASN A 15 9.55 13.24 7.98
C ASN A 15 9.54 13.05 9.52
N PRO A 16 10.29 13.86 10.28
CA PRO A 16 10.61 13.56 11.68
C PRO A 16 9.40 13.60 12.62
N ASN A 17 8.37 14.39 12.27
CA ASN A 17 7.24 14.67 13.15
C ASN A 17 5.94 13.92 12.77
N SER A 18 5.98 13.04 11.77
CA SER A 18 4.77 12.37 11.28
C SER A 18 5.03 10.93 10.88
N LEU A 19 4.60 10.00 11.73
CA LEU A 19 4.60 8.57 11.42
C LEU A 19 3.72 8.25 10.21
N THR A 20 2.63 9.00 10.03
CA THR A 20 1.77 8.88 8.84
C THR A 20 2.53 9.26 7.58
N ALA A 21 3.28 10.37 7.59
CA ALA A 21 4.11 10.77 6.45
C ALA A 21 5.24 9.76 6.19
N GLN A 22 5.90 9.25 7.23
CA GLN A 22 6.91 8.19 7.09
C GLN A 22 6.32 6.94 6.45
N SER A 23 5.15 6.49 6.93
CA SER A 23 4.45 5.32 6.39
C SER A 23 4.03 5.54 4.94
N PHE A 24 3.47 6.70 4.63
CA PHE A 24 3.09 7.07 3.26
C PHE A 24 4.30 7.09 2.32
N MET A 25 5.42 7.66 2.74
CA MET A 25 6.64 7.71 1.92
C MET A 25 7.25 6.33 1.70
N LEU A 26 7.21 5.44 2.71
CA LEU A 26 7.60 4.04 2.53
C LEU A 26 6.72 3.33 1.49
N LEU A 27 5.40 3.47 1.59
CA LEU A 27 4.46 2.90 0.63
C LEU A 27 4.67 3.48 -0.76
N LYS A 28 4.80 4.81 -0.90
CA LYS A 28 5.06 5.48 -2.17
C LYS A 28 6.34 4.96 -2.82
N LYS A 29 7.44 4.87 -2.07
CA LYS A 29 8.72 4.34 -2.56
C LYS A 29 8.62 2.87 -2.97
N TRP A 30 7.86 2.07 -2.22
CA TRP A 30 7.59 0.68 -2.58
C TRP A 30 6.81 0.58 -3.89
N VAL A 31 5.75 1.37 -4.07
CA VAL A 31 4.97 1.42 -5.32
C VAL A 31 5.85 1.85 -6.49
N THR A 32 6.67 2.89 -6.33
CA THR A 32 7.61 3.33 -7.38
C THR A 32 8.61 2.24 -7.75
N ARG A 33 9.11 1.47 -6.79
CA ARG A 33 10.10 0.41 -7.02
C ARG A 33 9.50 -0.82 -7.71
N GLU A 34 8.35 -1.29 -7.22
CA GLU A 34 7.75 -2.55 -7.70
C GLU A 34 6.80 -2.36 -8.89
N GLY A 35 6.32 -1.14 -9.13
CA GLY A 35 5.37 -0.83 -10.21
C GLY A 35 4.13 -1.71 -10.13
N LYS A 36 3.83 -2.43 -11.22
CA LYS A 36 2.68 -3.35 -11.30
C LYS A 36 2.72 -4.50 -10.30
N ASN A 37 3.89 -4.80 -9.72
CA ASN A 37 4.03 -5.81 -8.67
C ASN A 37 3.68 -5.25 -7.27
N ALA A 38 3.45 -3.94 -7.13
CA ALA A 38 2.93 -3.36 -5.89
C ALA A 38 1.42 -3.63 -5.79
N THR A 39 1.04 -4.85 -5.42
CA THR A 39 -0.37 -5.28 -5.35
C THR A 39 -0.92 -5.31 -3.94
N THR A 40 -2.25 -5.31 -3.82
CA THR A 40 -2.97 -5.58 -2.57
C THR A 40 -2.49 -6.87 -1.90
N ASP A 41 -2.32 -7.97 -2.66
CA ASP A 41 -1.82 -9.25 -2.15
C ASP A 41 -0.39 -9.15 -1.58
N ALA A 42 0.50 -8.45 -2.28
CA ALA A 42 1.87 -8.24 -1.83
C ALA A 42 1.92 -7.44 -0.53
N LEU A 43 1.03 -6.45 -0.37
CA LEU A 43 0.90 -5.66 0.84
C LEU A 43 0.30 -6.49 1.98
N THR A 44 -0.78 -7.23 1.73
CA THR A 44 -1.44 -8.13 2.68
C THR A 44 -0.45 -9.15 3.24
N ALA A 45 0.35 -9.80 2.39
CA ALA A 45 1.34 -10.78 2.84
C ALA A 45 2.38 -10.21 3.81
N VAL A 46 2.78 -8.95 3.63
CA VAL A 46 3.72 -8.27 4.54
C VAL A 46 3.03 -7.87 5.83
N LEU A 47 1.81 -7.31 5.77
CA LEU A 47 1.04 -6.90 6.93
C LEU A 47 0.68 -8.07 7.85
N THR A 48 0.29 -9.22 7.27
CA THR A 48 0.03 -10.45 8.03
C THR A 48 1.27 -10.93 8.77
N LYS A 49 2.45 -10.88 8.14
CA LYS A 49 3.73 -11.27 8.77
C LYS A 49 4.09 -10.41 9.98
N VAL A 50 3.67 -9.15 10.01
CA VAL A 50 3.87 -8.24 11.15
C VAL A 50 2.63 -8.12 12.03
N ASN A 51 1.66 -9.02 11.87
CA ASN A 51 0.43 -9.10 12.65
C ASN A 51 -0.43 -7.82 12.63
N ARG A 52 -0.49 -7.14 11.49
CA ARG A 52 -1.35 -5.97 11.26
C ARG A 52 -2.64 -6.34 10.52
N MET A 53 -3.41 -7.23 11.15
CA MET A 53 -4.66 -7.77 10.59
C MET A 53 -5.76 -6.71 10.44
N ASP A 54 -5.74 -5.66 11.26
CA ASP A 54 -6.63 -4.50 11.14
C ASP A 54 -6.52 -3.83 9.76
N ILE A 55 -5.30 -3.65 9.26
CA ILE A 55 -5.07 -3.08 7.92
C ILE A 55 -5.41 -4.11 6.83
N VAL A 56 -5.13 -5.40 7.05
CA VAL A 56 -5.52 -6.46 6.09
C VAL A 56 -7.03 -6.44 5.86
N THR A 57 -7.83 -6.40 6.92
CA THR A 57 -9.29 -6.32 6.81
C THR A 57 -9.78 -5.05 6.12
N LEU A 58 -9.02 -3.95 6.24
CA LEU A 58 -9.31 -2.71 5.52
C LEU A 58 -9.08 -2.87 4.01
N LEU A 59 -7.97 -3.49 3.61
CA LEU A 59 -7.61 -3.73 2.19
C LEU A 59 -8.56 -4.74 1.52
N GLU A 60 -9.05 -5.71 2.27
CA GLU A 60 -10.03 -6.71 1.82
C GLU A 60 -11.48 -6.21 1.95
N GLY A 61 -11.67 -5.01 2.50
CA GLY A 61 -12.97 -4.40 2.73
C GLY A 61 -13.49 -3.60 1.53
N PRO A 62 -14.74 -3.12 1.61
CA PRO A 62 -15.39 -2.37 0.54
C PRO A 62 -14.68 -1.05 0.20
N ILE A 63 -13.90 -0.50 1.13
CA ILE A 63 -13.12 0.74 0.91
C ILE A 63 -12.08 0.56 -0.20
N PHE A 64 -11.60 -0.67 -0.39
CA PHE A 64 -10.64 -1.04 -1.44
C PHE A 64 -11.25 -1.95 -2.49
N ASP A 65 -12.58 -1.90 -2.66
CA ASP A 65 -13.35 -2.75 -3.58
C ASP A 65 -13.09 -4.25 -3.35
N TYR A 66 -12.99 -4.66 -2.07
CA TYR A 66 -12.63 -6.01 -1.64
C TYR A 66 -11.27 -6.51 -2.15
N GLY A 67 -10.24 -5.64 -2.12
CA GLY A 67 -8.94 -5.93 -2.73
C GLY A 67 -8.98 -6.07 -4.25
N ASN A 68 -10.12 -5.68 -4.86
CA ASN A 68 -10.61 -5.90 -6.23
C ASN A 68 -11.11 -7.36 -6.48
N ILE A 69 -12.01 -7.84 -5.62
CA ILE A 69 -12.73 -9.15 -5.57
C ILE A 69 -11.93 -10.47 -5.70
N SER A 70 -10.82 -10.63 -6.46
CA SER A 70 -10.01 -11.88 -6.44
C SER A 70 -8.61 -11.85 -7.04
N GLY A 71 -8.02 -10.70 -7.40
CA GLY A 71 -6.63 -10.73 -7.90
C GLY A 71 -5.95 -9.39 -8.13
N THR A 72 -4.77 -9.23 -7.50
CA THR A 72 -3.64 -8.38 -7.92
C THR A 72 -3.94 -6.94 -8.36
N ARG A 73 -4.88 -6.21 -7.73
CA ARG A 73 -5.00 -4.75 -7.96
C ARG A 73 -3.67 -4.12 -7.60
N CYS A 74 -3.05 -3.44 -8.57
CA CYS A 74 -1.79 -2.76 -8.32
C CYS A 74 -2.03 -1.30 -7.93
N PHE A 75 -1.20 -0.80 -7.02
CA PHE A 75 -1.20 0.59 -6.56
C PHE A 75 -0.52 1.55 -7.56
N ALA A 76 0.06 1.02 -8.64
CA ALA A 76 0.73 1.79 -9.68
C ALA A 76 -0.18 2.09 -10.89
N ASP A 77 -1.38 1.51 -10.96
CA ASP A 77 -2.34 1.81 -12.03
C ASP A 77 -3.13 3.09 -11.68
N ASP A 78 -2.94 4.15 -12.46
CA ASP A 78 -3.65 5.45 -12.35
C ASP A 78 -5.14 5.38 -12.76
N ASN A 79 -5.66 4.19 -13.10
CA ASN A 79 -7.09 4.00 -13.33
C ASN A 79 -7.82 3.98 -11.99
N ALA A 80 -7.97 5.16 -11.40
CA ALA A 80 -8.98 5.42 -10.40
C ALA A 80 -10.30 4.85 -10.95
N VAL A 81 -10.86 3.87 -10.25
CA VAL A 81 -12.17 3.30 -10.56
C VAL A 81 -13.22 4.36 -10.20
N PHE A 82 -13.31 5.39 -11.03
CA PHE A 82 -14.53 6.15 -11.23
C PHE A 82 -15.20 5.51 -12.45
N ARG A 83 -15.77 4.32 -12.26
CA ARG A 83 -16.84 3.88 -13.16
C ARG A 83 -18.13 4.40 -12.58
N ASP A 84 -18.70 5.37 -13.28
CA ASP A 84 -20.03 5.92 -13.08
C ASP A 84 -21.02 4.85 -12.59
N GLN A 85 -21.59 5.06 -11.39
CA GLN A 85 -22.99 4.71 -11.19
C GLN A 85 -23.79 5.78 -11.93
N ALA A 86 -23.93 5.60 -13.25
CA ALA A 86 -24.95 6.27 -14.02
C ALA A 86 -26.26 5.49 -13.82
N ASP A 87 -27.21 6.11 -13.13
CA ASP A 87 -28.63 5.75 -13.14
C ASP A 87 -29.24 6.00 -14.54
#